data_AF-A0A7J2J9A6-F1
#
_entry.id   AF-A0A7J2J9A6-F1
#
_cell.length_a   1.000
_cell.length_b   1.000
_cell.length_c   1.000
_cell.angle_alpha   90.00
_cell.angle_beta   90.00
_cell.angle_gamma   90.00
#
_symmetry.space_group_name_H-M   'P 1'
#
loop_
_entity.id
_entity.type
_entity.pdbx_description
1 polymer ?
#
loop_
_entity_poly.entity_id
_entity_poly.type
_entity_poly.pdbx_seq_one_letter_code
_entity_poly.pdbx_strand_id
1 'polypeptide(L)'
;MGKIRLAIFAGFLGVLVFLTVFYLILGSPSTETPPPSTPSVQLGGSLEDNIKLALGEKKGISTEKIDIQFYVSTENQDLIAAGAVIDNRGSVLLFYDSISREVSIYLDAEAENEEIAAAWAICSQITSEWSGKKLVPHGFSKVEDQNAYHFMYVDDYLPEWTKWSMGMAMINMDNQEITWVSSF
;
A
#
# COMPACT_ATOMS: atom_id res chain seq x y z
N MET A 1 76.71 -42.96 -8.12
CA MET A 1 76.42 -42.60 -6.70
C MET A 1 75.18 -41.73 -6.71
N GLY A 2 74.04 -42.03 -6.11
CA GLY A 2 73.62 -43.10 -5.22
C GLY A 2 72.35 -42.61 -4.49
N LYS A 3 71.24 -43.33 -4.69
CA LYS A 3 70.02 -43.45 -3.87
C LYS A 3 68.94 -42.36 -3.95
N ILE A 4 67.89 -42.70 -4.71
CA ILE A 4 66.48 -42.42 -4.42
C ILE A 4 66.13 -42.98 -3.03
N ARG A 5 65.42 -42.19 -2.20
CA ARG A 5 64.44 -42.69 -1.24
C ARG A 5 63.19 -41.81 -1.23
N LEU A 6 62.14 -42.41 -1.80
CA LEU A 6 60.72 -42.20 -1.60
C LEU A 6 60.36 -42.02 -0.11
N ALA A 7 59.56 -41.01 0.21
CA ALA A 7 58.68 -40.99 1.37
C ALA A 7 57.35 -40.36 0.96
N ILE A 8 56.36 -41.24 0.84
CA ILE A 8 54.95 -41.03 0.51
C ILE A 8 54.20 -40.67 1.80
N PHE A 9 53.29 -39.70 1.69
CA PHE A 9 52.10 -39.43 2.52
C PHE A 9 52.24 -39.40 4.05
N ALA A 10 52.03 -38.22 4.64
CA ALA A 10 51.12 -38.01 5.78
C ALA A 10 51.06 -36.50 6.09
N GLY A 11 49.87 -35.92 6.18
CA GLY A 11 49.73 -34.59 6.78
C GLY A 11 48.61 -33.69 6.28
N PHE A 12 47.68 -34.15 5.43
CA PHE A 12 46.43 -33.45 5.14
C PHE A 12 45.42 -33.54 6.31
N LEU A 13 45.92 -33.53 7.55
CA LEU A 13 45.18 -33.76 8.79
C LEU A 13 45.68 -32.83 9.92
N GLY A 14 46.04 -31.60 9.58
CA GLY A 14 46.51 -30.59 10.54
C GLY A 14 45.58 -29.38 10.72
N VAL A 15 44.57 -29.22 9.86
CA VAL A 15 43.68 -28.03 9.87
C VAL A 15 42.27 -28.36 10.37
N LEU A 16 41.91 -29.65 10.50
CA LEU A 16 40.56 -30.06 10.93
C LEU A 16 40.40 -30.31 12.44
N VAL A 17 41.48 -30.30 13.24
CA VAL A 17 41.45 -30.66 14.67
C VAL A 17 41.36 -29.44 15.61
N PHE A 18 41.55 -28.22 15.11
CA PHE A 18 41.40 -27.01 15.93
C PHE A 18 39.94 -26.52 16.08
N LEU A 19 39.02 -27.00 15.23
CA LEU A 19 37.62 -26.53 15.24
C LEU A 19 36.66 -27.42 16.05
N THR A 20 37.01 -28.65 16.37
CA THR A 20 36.13 -29.58 17.12
C THR A 20 36.31 -29.53 18.65
N VAL A 21 37.45 -29.04 19.16
CA VAL A 21 37.68 -28.95 20.62
C VAL A 21 37.07 -27.70 21.23
N PHE A 22 36.94 -26.59 20.49
CA PHE A 22 36.31 -25.38 21.01
C PHE A 22 34.77 -25.47 21.09
N TYR A 23 34.16 -26.40 20.34
CA TYR A 23 32.71 -26.56 20.31
C TYR A 23 32.15 -27.52 21.37
N LEU A 24 33.00 -28.19 22.16
CA LEU A 24 32.57 -29.26 23.08
C LEU A 24 33.01 -29.11 24.55
N ILE A 25 33.78 -28.08 24.93
CA ILE A 25 34.30 -27.92 26.32
C ILE A 25 33.65 -26.75 27.10
N LEU A 26 32.64 -26.08 26.55
CA LEU A 26 31.80 -25.15 27.32
C LEU A 26 30.33 -25.51 27.13
N GLY A 27 29.95 -26.64 27.71
CA GLY A 27 28.56 -27.06 27.84
C GLY A 27 27.81 -26.21 28.87
N SER A 28 26.62 -25.78 28.45
CA SER A 28 25.38 -25.65 29.25
C SER A 28 25.25 -24.44 30.20
N PRO A 29 24.00 -23.99 30.44
CA PRO A 29 23.32 -22.97 29.67
C PRO A 29 23.19 -21.71 30.53
N SER A 30 23.98 -20.68 30.23
CA SER A 30 23.67 -19.35 30.74
C SER A 30 22.70 -18.70 29.77
N THR A 31 21.54 -18.37 30.30
CA THR A 31 20.48 -17.55 29.72
C THR A 31 21.03 -16.19 29.29
N GLU A 32 21.71 -16.16 28.15
CA GLU A 32 21.95 -14.92 27.44
C GLU A 32 20.60 -14.47 26.89
N THR A 33 20.05 -13.48 27.59
CA THR A 33 18.89 -12.73 27.15
C THR A 33 19.16 -12.31 25.71
N PRO A 34 18.28 -12.61 24.75
CA PRO A 34 18.44 -12.09 23.40
C PRO A 34 18.61 -10.57 23.50
N PRO A 35 19.39 -9.94 22.60
CA PRO A 35 19.40 -8.47 22.51
C PRO A 35 17.96 -8.01 22.53
N PRO A 36 17.60 -6.96 23.30
CA PRO A 36 16.21 -6.54 23.43
C PRO A 36 15.68 -6.48 22.02
N SER A 37 14.71 -7.35 21.74
CA SER A 37 14.08 -7.39 20.45
C SER A 37 13.61 -5.97 20.27
N THR A 38 14.26 -5.21 19.38
CA THR A 38 13.64 -4.03 18.79
C THR A 38 12.24 -4.50 18.53
N PRO A 39 11.20 -3.90 19.15
CA PRO A 39 9.87 -4.47 19.08
C PRO A 39 9.64 -4.70 17.60
N SER A 40 9.60 -5.98 17.21
CA SER A 40 9.11 -6.32 15.90
C SER A 40 7.66 -5.96 16.07
N VAL A 41 7.33 -4.75 15.64
CA VAL A 41 5.95 -4.39 15.46
C VAL A 41 5.51 -5.33 14.36
N GLN A 42 5.04 -6.51 14.80
CA GLN A 42 4.14 -7.34 14.05
C GLN A 42 2.96 -6.43 13.72
N LEU A 43 3.04 -5.75 12.59
CA LEU A 43 1.85 -5.35 11.87
C LEU A 43 1.52 -6.52 10.96
N GLY A 44 1.06 -7.60 11.58
CA GLY A 44 0.27 -8.63 10.92
C GLY A 44 -1.11 -8.05 10.66
N GLY A 45 -1.21 -7.19 9.64
CA GLY A 45 -2.45 -6.63 9.13
C GLY A 45 -2.55 -6.92 7.64
N SER A 46 -3.76 -6.80 7.08
CA SER A 46 -3.91 -6.83 5.63
C SER A 46 -3.11 -5.69 4.98
N LEU A 47 -2.78 -5.80 3.70
CA LEU A 47 -2.16 -4.69 2.96
C LEU A 47 -2.99 -3.41 3.08
N GLU A 48 -4.32 -3.55 3.03
CA GLU A 48 -5.27 -2.47 3.24
C GLU A 48 -5.08 -1.78 4.60
N ASP A 49 -4.95 -2.55 5.69
CA ASP A 49 -4.73 -1.99 7.04
C ASP A 49 -3.42 -1.21 7.11
N ASN A 50 -2.36 -1.70 6.47
CA ASN A 50 -1.07 -1.00 6.44
C ASN A 50 -1.17 0.33 5.68
N ILE A 51 -1.90 0.37 4.55
CA ILE A 51 -2.15 1.59 3.80
C ILE A 51 -2.98 2.57 4.66
N LYS A 52 -4.04 2.09 5.32
CA LYS A 52 -4.86 2.93 6.22
C LYS A 52 -4.03 3.50 7.36
N LEU A 53 -3.20 2.69 8.01
CA LEU A 53 -2.33 3.14 9.09
C LEU A 53 -1.38 4.24 8.63
N ALA A 54 -0.64 4.01 7.55
CA ALA A 54 0.32 4.98 7.03
C ALA A 54 -0.36 6.27 6.57
N LEU A 55 -1.54 6.18 5.93
CA LEU A 55 -2.33 7.36 5.56
C LEU A 55 -2.89 8.09 6.78
N GLY A 56 -3.39 7.35 7.77
CA GLY A 56 -3.89 7.89 9.03
C GLY A 56 -2.82 8.65 9.80
N GLU A 57 -1.61 8.09 9.91
CA GLU A 57 -0.44 8.75 10.49
C GLU A 57 -0.06 10.01 9.71
N LYS A 58 -0.02 9.93 8.37
CA LYS A 58 0.33 11.07 7.51
C LYS A 58 -0.65 12.24 7.64
N LYS A 59 -1.96 11.95 7.72
CA LYS A 59 -3.02 12.97 7.78
C LYS A 59 -3.45 13.33 9.21
N GLY A 60 -2.98 12.60 10.22
CA GLY A 60 -3.40 12.78 11.62
C GLY A 60 -4.87 12.39 11.86
N ILE A 61 -5.37 11.35 11.20
CA ILE A 61 -6.77 10.89 11.29
C ILE A 61 -6.84 9.40 11.69
N SER A 62 -7.98 8.99 12.27
CA SER A 62 -8.26 7.59 12.59
C SER A 62 -8.40 6.76 11.31
N THR A 63 -7.87 5.52 11.33
CA THR A 63 -8.01 4.55 10.24
C THR A 63 -9.48 4.16 9.98
N GLU A 64 -10.35 4.29 10.98
CA GLU A 64 -11.80 4.05 10.85
C GLU A 64 -12.48 5.03 9.88
N LYS A 65 -11.86 6.20 9.65
CA LYS A 65 -12.35 7.19 8.69
C LYS A 65 -11.90 6.90 7.26
N ILE A 66 -11.06 5.89 7.04
CA ILE A 66 -10.42 5.63 5.75
C ILE A 66 -11.05 4.38 5.14
N ASP A 67 -11.69 4.54 3.99
CA ASP A 67 -12.18 3.44 3.16
C ASP A 67 -11.31 3.31 1.91
N ILE A 68 -10.61 2.18 1.75
CA ILE A 68 -9.77 1.93 0.57
C ILE A 68 -10.68 1.37 -0.52
N GLN A 69 -10.82 2.14 -1.60
CA GLN A 69 -11.69 1.77 -2.73
C GLN A 69 -10.99 0.77 -3.65
N PHE A 70 -9.69 0.93 -3.84
CA PHE A 70 -8.85 0.01 -4.60
C PHE A 70 -7.37 0.17 -4.25
N TYR A 71 -6.57 -0.85 -4.56
CA TYR A 71 -5.11 -0.78 -4.59
C TYR A 71 -4.53 -1.71 -5.66
N VAL A 72 -3.43 -1.30 -6.29
CA VAL A 72 -2.76 -2.00 -7.39
C VAL A 72 -1.24 -1.86 -7.24
N SER A 73 -0.51 -2.97 -7.36
CA SER A 73 0.95 -2.95 -7.44
C SER A 73 1.40 -2.24 -8.72
N THR A 74 2.34 -1.30 -8.60
CA THR A 74 2.93 -0.66 -9.78
C THR A 74 3.97 -1.57 -10.44
N GLU A 75 4.62 -1.10 -11.52
CA GLU A 75 5.77 -1.81 -12.11
C GLU A 75 6.92 -2.00 -11.10
N ASN A 76 7.05 -1.07 -10.15
CA ASN A 76 7.84 -1.30 -8.95
C ASN A 76 6.97 -2.06 -7.93
N GLN A 77 7.27 -3.35 -7.73
CA GLN A 77 6.48 -4.24 -6.86
C GLN A 77 6.42 -3.77 -5.40
N ASP A 78 7.38 -2.96 -4.97
CA ASP A 78 7.41 -2.40 -3.62
C ASP A 78 6.46 -1.19 -3.47
N LEU A 79 6.01 -0.60 -4.59
CA LEU A 79 5.14 0.56 -4.63
C LEU A 79 3.72 0.18 -5.05
N ILE A 80 2.74 0.64 -4.28
CA ILE A 80 1.33 0.27 -4.42
C ILE A 80 0.53 1.56 -4.61
N ALA A 81 -0.11 1.71 -5.76
CA ALA A 81 -1.05 2.79 -6.02
C ALA A 81 -2.37 2.45 -5.33
N ALA A 82 -2.93 3.37 -4.56
CA ALA A 82 -4.20 3.17 -3.87
C ALA A 82 -5.08 4.40 -3.96
N GLY A 83 -6.39 4.14 -3.98
CA GLY A 83 -7.43 5.14 -3.94
C GLY A 83 -8.29 4.96 -2.69
N ALA A 84 -8.49 6.04 -1.95
CA ALA A 84 -9.19 6.04 -0.67
C ALA A 84 -10.24 7.14 -0.59
N VAL A 85 -11.30 6.90 0.18
CA VAL A 85 -12.28 7.89 0.59
C VAL A 85 -12.15 8.13 2.09
N ILE A 86 -12.19 9.39 2.50
CA ILE A 86 -12.04 9.83 3.88
C ILE A 86 -13.38 10.34 4.40
N ASP A 87 -13.93 9.67 5.41
CA ASP A 87 -15.16 10.05 6.13
C ASP A 87 -16.36 10.31 5.20
N ASN A 88 -16.40 9.67 4.03
CA ASN A 88 -17.36 9.92 2.94
C ASN A 88 -17.40 11.38 2.43
N ARG A 89 -16.36 12.17 2.69
CA ARG A 89 -16.30 13.62 2.44
C ARG A 89 -15.05 14.08 1.73
N GLY A 90 -14.12 13.19 1.48
CA GLY A 90 -12.90 13.49 0.75
C GLY A 90 -12.35 12.25 0.09
N SER A 91 -11.38 12.45 -0.78
CA SER A 91 -10.71 11.40 -1.52
C SER A 91 -9.21 11.63 -1.53
N VAL A 92 -8.46 10.54 -1.46
CA VAL A 92 -7.02 10.54 -1.57
C VAL A 92 -6.60 9.53 -2.63
N LEU A 93 -5.74 9.95 -3.55
CA LEU A 93 -4.95 9.05 -4.38
C LEU A 93 -3.52 9.08 -3.86
N LEU A 94 -2.93 7.92 -3.66
CA LEU A 94 -1.63 7.80 -3.04
C LEU A 94 -0.81 6.67 -3.62
N PHE A 95 0.49 6.73 -3.36
CA PHE A 95 1.38 5.60 -3.47
C PHE A 95 1.87 5.20 -2.08
N TYR A 96 1.76 3.92 -1.75
CA TYR A 96 2.29 3.32 -0.54
C TYR A 96 3.54 2.51 -0.88
N ASP A 97 4.65 2.84 -0.23
CA ASP A 97 5.92 2.10 -0.33
C ASP A 97 5.96 1.04 0.77
N SER A 98 5.97 -0.23 0.40
CA SER A 98 5.87 -1.35 1.34
C SER A 98 7.13 -1.62 2.16
N ILE A 99 8.28 -1.08 1.73
CA ILE A 99 9.57 -1.24 2.42
C ILE A 99 9.71 -0.18 3.51
N SER A 100 9.53 1.08 3.15
CA SER A 100 9.58 2.21 4.08
C SER A 100 8.31 2.38 4.90
N ARG A 101 7.19 1.81 4.43
CA ARG A 101 5.83 1.96 4.99
C ARG A 101 5.32 3.39 4.96
N GLU A 102 5.81 4.20 4.03
CA GLU A 102 5.40 5.59 3.87
C GLU A 102 4.38 5.75 2.74
N VAL A 103 3.55 6.78 2.85
CA VAL A 103 2.64 7.20 1.79
C VAL A 103 3.08 8.52 1.16
N SER A 104 3.01 8.56 -0.17
CA SER A 104 3.12 9.76 -0.99
C SER A 104 1.76 10.09 -1.58
N ILE A 105 1.24 11.29 -1.31
CA ILE A 105 -0.09 11.70 -1.76
C ILE A 105 0.03 12.31 -3.17
N TYR A 106 -0.74 11.78 -4.11
CA TYR A 106 -0.88 12.29 -5.48
C TYR A 106 -2.04 13.28 -5.60
N LEU A 107 -3.18 12.95 -4.98
CA LEU A 107 -4.38 13.79 -4.91
C LEU A 107 -4.89 13.80 -3.48
N ASP A 108 -5.26 14.98 -2.99
CA ASP A 108 -5.95 15.16 -1.71
C ASP A 108 -7.10 16.15 -1.93
N ALA A 109 -8.33 15.67 -1.84
CA ALA A 109 -9.51 16.48 -2.11
C ALA A 109 -10.53 16.28 -0.98
N GLU A 110 -11.22 17.37 -0.62
CA GLU A 110 -12.23 17.38 0.42
C GLU A 110 -13.44 18.22 -0.05
N ALA A 111 -14.62 17.86 0.42
CA ALA A 111 -15.85 18.58 0.14
C ALA A 111 -15.81 20.00 0.74
N GLU A 112 -16.09 21.00 -0.09
CA GLU A 112 -16.08 22.41 0.32
C GLU A 112 -17.28 22.79 1.19
N ASN A 113 -18.37 22.00 1.14
CA ASN A 113 -19.61 22.23 1.88
C ASN A 113 -20.41 20.93 2.05
N GLU A 114 -21.48 20.99 2.85
CA GLU A 114 -22.34 19.84 3.14
C GLU A 114 -23.08 19.27 1.93
N GLU A 115 -23.40 20.10 0.93
CA GLU A 115 -24.10 19.63 -0.27
C GLU A 115 -23.17 18.77 -1.14
N ILE A 116 -21.92 19.21 -1.31
CA ILE A 116 -20.88 18.43 -1.99
C ILE A 116 -20.55 17.17 -1.19
N ALA A 117 -20.47 17.27 0.15
CA ALA A 117 -20.24 16.11 1.01
C ALA A 117 -21.32 15.02 0.83
N ALA A 118 -22.60 15.42 0.71
CA ALA A 118 -23.68 14.48 0.45
C ALA A 118 -23.55 13.80 -0.91
N ALA A 119 -23.20 14.55 -1.98
CA ALA A 119 -22.93 13.97 -3.29
C ALA A 119 -21.73 13.02 -3.25
N TRP A 120 -20.67 13.39 -2.54
CA TRP A 120 -19.47 12.59 -2.35
C TRP A 120 -19.77 11.25 -1.68
N ALA A 121 -20.57 11.28 -0.61
CA ALA A 121 -20.96 10.09 0.13
C ALA A 121 -21.71 9.09 -0.77
N ILE A 122 -22.61 9.57 -1.64
CA ILE A 122 -23.32 8.72 -2.61
C ILE A 122 -22.33 8.16 -3.63
N CYS A 123 -21.56 9.02 -4.28
CA CYS A 123 -20.63 8.63 -5.34
C CYS A 123 -19.55 7.64 -4.88
N SER A 124 -19.13 7.71 -3.61
CA SER A 124 -18.15 6.78 -3.02
C SER A 124 -18.64 5.33 -2.93
N GLN A 125 -19.96 5.11 -2.97
CA GLN A 125 -20.54 3.76 -2.91
C GLN A 125 -20.73 3.16 -4.31
N ILE A 126 -20.43 3.91 -5.36
CA ILE A 126 -20.70 3.53 -6.75
C ILE A 126 -19.53 2.73 -7.29
N THR A 127 -19.88 1.68 -8.04
CA THR A 127 -18.92 0.87 -8.78
C THR A 127 -18.82 1.38 -10.21
N SER A 128 -17.60 1.55 -10.70
CA SER A 128 -17.32 1.87 -12.10
C SER A 128 -17.92 0.83 -13.04
N GLU A 129 -18.61 1.28 -14.09
CA GLU A 129 -19.04 0.39 -15.17
C GLU A 129 -17.86 -0.14 -16.01
N TRP A 130 -16.70 0.49 -15.92
CA TRP A 130 -15.50 0.16 -16.70
C TRP A 130 -14.61 -0.86 -16.00
N SER A 131 -14.26 -0.60 -14.73
CA SER A 131 -13.32 -1.43 -13.99
C SER A 131 -13.99 -2.43 -13.04
N GLY A 132 -15.27 -2.23 -12.72
CA GLY A 132 -15.96 -3.01 -11.67
C GLY A 132 -15.44 -2.73 -10.25
N LYS A 133 -14.58 -1.73 -10.05
CA LYS A 133 -14.09 -1.26 -8.75
C LYS A 133 -14.90 -0.08 -8.25
N LYS A 134 -14.91 0.15 -6.93
CA LYS A 134 -15.53 1.35 -6.37
C LYS A 134 -14.77 2.60 -6.80
N LEU A 135 -15.52 3.69 -6.96
CA LEU A 135 -14.97 4.98 -7.38
C LEU A 135 -14.26 5.72 -6.24
N VAL A 136 -13.24 6.46 -6.61
CA VAL A 136 -12.69 7.57 -5.82
C VAL A 136 -13.11 8.89 -6.47
N PRO A 137 -14.29 9.43 -6.10
CA PRO A 137 -14.81 10.63 -6.72
C PRO A 137 -14.08 11.89 -6.23
N HIS A 138 -14.02 12.93 -7.05
CA HIS A 138 -13.44 14.22 -6.71
C HIS A 138 -13.90 15.31 -7.69
N GLY A 139 -13.58 16.58 -7.42
CA GLY A 139 -13.82 17.68 -8.36
C GLY A 139 -15.29 17.90 -8.70
N PHE A 140 -16.14 17.95 -7.67
CA PHE A 140 -17.58 18.15 -7.85
C PHE A 140 -17.89 19.58 -8.31
N SER A 141 -18.78 19.72 -9.29
CA SER A 141 -19.31 21.01 -9.75
C SER A 141 -20.81 20.92 -9.95
N LYS A 142 -21.54 21.91 -9.43
CA LYS A 142 -23.01 21.96 -9.50
C LYS A 142 -23.46 22.16 -10.95
N VAL A 143 -24.47 21.40 -11.36
CA VAL A 143 -25.18 21.64 -12.63
C VAL A 143 -26.21 22.76 -12.41
N GLU A 144 -26.17 23.79 -13.25
CA GLU A 144 -27.08 24.93 -13.16
C GLU A 144 -28.55 24.47 -13.26
N ASP A 145 -29.40 25.06 -12.41
CA ASP A 145 -30.85 24.79 -12.32
C ASP A 145 -31.27 23.33 -12.08
N GLN A 146 -30.34 22.47 -11.67
CA GLN A 146 -30.61 21.05 -11.42
C GLN A 146 -30.09 20.64 -10.05
N ASN A 147 -30.76 19.69 -9.41
CA ASN A 147 -30.20 19.04 -8.22
C ASN A 147 -29.18 17.96 -8.63
N ALA A 148 -28.13 18.34 -9.34
CA ALA A 148 -27.14 17.42 -9.88
C ALA A 148 -25.72 17.99 -9.79
N TYR A 149 -24.72 17.10 -9.85
CA TYR A 149 -23.31 17.46 -9.85
C TYR A 149 -22.55 16.70 -10.93
N HIS A 150 -21.71 17.39 -11.69
CA HIS A 150 -20.61 16.75 -12.41
C HIS A 150 -19.49 16.42 -11.43
N PHE A 151 -18.83 15.29 -11.61
CA PHE A 151 -17.67 14.91 -10.81
C PHE A 151 -16.67 14.12 -11.66
N MET A 152 -15.40 14.24 -11.30
CA MET A 152 -14.35 13.35 -11.79
C MET A 152 -14.26 12.14 -10.88
N TYR A 153 -13.82 11.02 -11.42
CA TYR A 153 -13.54 9.84 -10.62
C TYR A 153 -12.25 9.17 -11.06
N VAL A 154 -11.64 8.43 -10.14
CA VAL A 154 -10.60 7.46 -10.43
C VAL A 154 -11.09 6.09 -9.98
N ASP A 155 -10.93 5.10 -10.83
CA ASP A 155 -11.45 3.75 -10.61
C ASP A 155 -10.38 2.66 -10.76
N ASP A 156 -9.15 3.04 -11.15
CA ASP A 156 -8.01 2.15 -11.15
C ASP A 156 -6.66 2.90 -11.26
N TYR A 157 -5.57 2.14 -11.16
CA TYR A 157 -4.25 2.51 -11.61
C TYR A 157 -3.77 1.49 -12.65
N LEU A 158 -3.18 1.98 -13.75
CA LEU A 158 -2.73 1.20 -14.90
C LEU A 158 -1.19 1.19 -14.91
N PRO A 159 -0.54 0.15 -14.34
CA PRO A 159 0.91 0.10 -14.18
C PRO A 159 1.65 0.23 -15.51
N GLU A 160 1.15 -0.42 -16.57
CA GLU A 160 1.74 -0.45 -17.91
C GLU A 160 1.85 0.95 -18.56
N TRP A 161 1.05 1.91 -18.10
CA TRP A 161 1.05 3.28 -18.58
C TRP A 161 1.46 4.27 -17.49
N THR A 162 1.76 3.78 -16.28
CA THR A 162 2.07 4.60 -15.09
C THR A 162 1.03 5.72 -14.90
N LYS A 163 -0.26 5.36 -15.00
CA LYS A 163 -1.36 6.34 -15.08
C LYS A 163 -2.55 5.91 -14.22
N TRP A 164 -3.18 6.89 -13.58
CA TRP A 164 -4.51 6.72 -12.97
C TRP A 164 -5.59 6.61 -14.05
N SER A 165 -6.40 5.56 -13.98
CA SER A 165 -7.61 5.43 -14.80
C SER A 165 -8.65 6.40 -14.28
N MET A 166 -9.01 7.38 -15.09
CA MET A 166 -9.84 8.50 -14.65
C MET A 166 -10.99 8.77 -15.61
N GLY A 167 -12.10 9.24 -15.08
CA GLY A 167 -13.28 9.53 -15.86
C GLY A 167 -14.08 10.71 -15.33
N MET A 168 -15.18 10.98 -16.02
CA MET A 168 -16.14 12.00 -15.64
C MET A 168 -17.54 11.40 -15.66
N ALA A 169 -18.34 11.82 -14.69
CA ALA A 169 -19.73 11.41 -14.57
C ALA A 169 -20.57 12.56 -14.00
N MET A 170 -21.88 12.37 -14.00
CA MET A 170 -22.84 13.24 -13.36
C MET A 170 -23.72 12.42 -12.42
N ILE A 171 -23.99 12.93 -11.23
CA ILE A 171 -24.96 12.38 -10.28
C ILE A 171 -26.17 13.29 -10.21
N ASN A 172 -27.36 12.73 -10.45
CA ASN A 172 -28.63 13.39 -10.13
C ASN A 172 -29.00 13.05 -8.68
N MET A 173 -29.09 14.06 -7.82
CA MET A 173 -29.31 13.87 -6.38
C MET A 173 -30.77 13.56 -6.03
N ASP A 174 -31.72 13.78 -6.93
CA ASP A 174 -33.14 13.49 -6.68
C ASP A 174 -33.44 11.99 -6.78
N ASN A 175 -32.79 11.29 -7.71
CA ASN A 175 -33.01 9.86 -7.98
C ASN A 175 -31.75 9.00 -7.84
N GLN A 176 -30.61 9.61 -7.53
CA GLN A 176 -29.29 8.98 -7.38
C GLN A 176 -28.77 8.28 -8.64
N GLU A 177 -29.27 8.66 -9.81
CA GLU A 177 -28.84 8.10 -11.08
C GLU A 177 -27.51 8.69 -11.55
N ILE A 178 -26.61 7.82 -12.02
CA ILE A 178 -25.34 8.21 -12.62
C ILE A 178 -25.44 8.23 -14.14
N THR A 179 -25.02 9.34 -14.73
CA THR A 179 -24.73 9.43 -16.16
C THR A 179 -23.21 9.42 -16.35
N TRP A 180 -22.68 8.35 -16.93
CA TRP A 180 -21.27 8.25 -17.29
C TRP A 180 -20.98 9.09 -18.54
N VAL A 181 -19.93 9.90 -18.49
CA VAL A 181 -19.53 10.78 -19.61
C VAL A 181 -18.34 10.18 -20.36
N SER A 182 -17.31 9.75 -19.63
CA SER A 182 -16.07 9.24 -20.22
C SER A 182 -15.20 8.49 -19.21
N SER A 183 -14.31 7.64 -19.72
CA SER A 183 -13.20 7.03 -19.00
C SER A 183 -11.92 7.08 -19.87
N PHE A 184 -10.75 7.27 -19.27
CA PHE A 184 -9.46 7.54 -19.96
C PHE A 184 -8.24 6.90 -19.30
#